data_AF-M4T2K0-F1
#
_entry.id   AF-M4T2K0-F1
#
_cell.length_a   1.000
_cell.length_b   1.000
_cell.length_c   1.000
_cell.angle_alpha   90.00
_cell.angle_beta   90.00
_cell.angle_gamma   90.00
#
_symmetry.space_group_name_H-M   'P 1'
#
loop_
_entity.id
_entity.type
_entity.pdbx_description
1 polymer ?
#
loop_
_entity_poly.entity_id
_entity_poly.type
_entity_poly.pdbx_seq_one_letter_code
_entity_poly.pdbx_strand_id
1 'polypeptide(L)'
;LHCDIGNAAEFYRIFQLEIGEVYKNPNAAKEDRKKWHSILDKHLRQKMNLKPIMRMNGNFARKLMTKETVDAVCELVRCEERQDALKELMDLYLKMKPVWRSSCPAKECPELL
;
A
#
# COMPACT_ATOMS: atom_id res chain seq x y z
N LEU A 1 13.60 -10.39 -2.53
CA LEU A 1 12.57 -10.03 -3.55
C LEU A 1 11.16 -10.44 -3.15
N HIS A 2 10.89 -11.71 -2.82
CA HIS A 2 9.53 -12.17 -2.49
C HIS A 2 8.89 -11.47 -1.29
N CYS A 3 9.69 -11.11 -0.27
CA CYS A 3 9.22 -10.31 0.87
C CYS A 3 8.58 -8.97 0.41
N ASP A 4 9.24 -8.23 -0.48
CA ASP A 4 8.68 -6.98 -1.03
C ASP A 4 7.36 -7.20 -1.78
N ILE A 5 7.26 -8.27 -2.54
CA ILE A 5 6.05 -8.61 -3.32
C ILE A 5 4.90 -8.96 -2.37
N GLY A 6 5.17 -9.77 -1.34
CA GLY A 6 4.19 -10.14 -0.31
C GLY A 6 3.68 -8.92 0.45
N ASN A 7 4.60 -8.09 0.95
CA ASN A 7 4.24 -6.86 1.67
C ASN A 7 3.42 -5.91 0.80
N ALA A 8 3.81 -5.69 -0.46
CA ALA A 8 3.04 -4.84 -1.36
C ALA A 8 1.63 -5.42 -1.66
N ALA A 9 1.48 -6.74 -1.75
CA ALA A 9 0.18 -7.36 -1.93
C ALA A 9 -0.74 -7.13 -0.71
N GLU A 10 -0.20 -7.23 0.50
CA GLU A 10 -0.95 -6.95 1.74
C GLU A 10 -1.33 -5.47 1.86
N PHE A 11 -0.40 -4.54 1.60
CA PHE A 11 -0.72 -3.10 1.58
C PHE A 11 -1.79 -2.77 0.53
N TYR A 12 -1.68 -3.33 -0.67
CA TYR A 12 -2.69 -3.14 -1.72
C TYR A 12 -4.07 -3.66 -1.29
N ARG A 13 -4.11 -4.78 -0.56
CA ARG A 13 -5.36 -5.30 0.04
C ARG A 13 -5.89 -4.38 1.14
N ILE A 14 -5.03 -3.88 2.02
CA ILE A 14 -5.41 -2.91 3.07
C ILE A 14 -6.07 -1.68 2.43
N PHE A 15 -5.44 -1.10 1.39
CA PHE A 15 -6.00 0.06 0.70
C PHE A 15 -7.42 -0.19 0.15
N GLN A 16 -7.69 -1.37 -0.42
CA GLN A 16 -9.03 -1.72 -0.88
C GLN A 16 -10.06 -1.79 0.26
N LEU A 17 -9.65 -2.33 1.41
CA LEU A 17 -10.53 -2.49 2.57
C LEU A 17 -10.79 -1.14 3.26
N GLU A 18 -9.81 -0.24 3.28
CA GLU A 18 -9.98 1.14 3.80
C GLU A 18 -10.92 1.96 2.93
N ILE A 19 -10.80 1.89 1.60
CA ILE A 19 -11.73 2.54 0.66
C ILE A 19 -13.16 2.03 0.89
N GLY A 20 -13.31 0.75 1.24
CA GLY A 20 -14.59 0.12 1.51
C GLY A 20 -15.13 0.30 2.93
N GLU A 21 -14.37 0.94 3.83
CA GLU A 21 -14.68 1.03 5.26
C GLU A 21 -15.13 -0.31 5.87
N VAL A 22 -14.43 -1.41 5.55
CA VAL A 22 -14.85 -2.79 5.93
C VAL A 22 -14.93 -2.98 7.44
N TYR A 23 -14.21 -2.17 8.22
CA TYR A 23 -14.33 -2.12 9.68
C TYR A 23 -15.74 -1.71 10.16
N LYS A 24 -16.52 -0.97 9.36
CA LYS A 24 -17.94 -0.64 9.61
C LYS A 24 -18.89 -1.68 9.01
N ASN A 25 -18.52 -2.30 7.90
CA ASN A 25 -19.33 -3.31 7.22
C ASN A 25 -18.51 -4.59 6.91
N PRO A 26 -18.38 -5.49 7.89
CA PRO A 26 -17.52 -6.68 7.76
C PRO A 26 -18.07 -7.68 6.71
N ASN A 27 -19.37 -7.65 6.43
CA ASN A 27 -20.06 -8.61 5.55
C ASN A 27 -20.24 -8.08 4.11
N ALA A 28 -19.41 -7.14 3.69
CA ALA A 28 -19.48 -6.57 2.34
C ALA A 28 -19.42 -7.65 1.24
N ALA A 29 -20.32 -7.52 0.26
CA ALA A 29 -20.51 -8.49 -0.80
C ALA A 29 -19.30 -8.53 -1.76
N LYS A 30 -19.20 -9.60 -2.54
CA LYS A 30 -18.12 -9.76 -3.54
C LYS A 30 -18.14 -8.63 -4.58
N GLU A 31 -19.31 -8.10 -4.91
CA GLU A 31 -19.47 -7.00 -5.88
C GLU A 31 -18.94 -5.68 -5.34
N ASP A 32 -19.18 -5.36 -4.07
CA ASP A 32 -18.62 -4.18 -3.41
C ASP A 32 -17.09 -4.22 -3.40
N ARG A 33 -16.52 -5.37 -3.06
CA ARG A 33 -15.06 -5.56 -3.08
C ARG A 33 -14.46 -5.36 -4.46
N LYS A 34 -15.13 -5.85 -5.52
CA LYS A 34 -14.73 -5.59 -6.91
C LYS A 34 -14.81 -4.10 -7.26
N LYS A 35 -15.83 -3.40 -6.77
CA LYS A 35 -16.00 -1.96 -6.97
C LYS A 35 -14.84 -1.17 -6.33
N TRP A 36 -14.48 -1.47 -5.08
CA TRP A 36 -13.37 -0.80 -4.39
C TRP A 36 -12.03 -1.07 -5.06
N HIS A 37 -11.81 -2.30 -5.52
CA HIS A 37 -10.64 -2.64 -6.34
C HIS A 37 -10.54 -1.76 -7.59
N SER A 38 -11.64 -1.64 -8.35
CA SER A 38 -11.70 -0.79 -9.56
C SER A 38 -11.47 0.69 -9.25
N ILE A 39 -12.01 1.20 -8.13
CA ILE A 39 -11.79 2.57 -7.67
C ILE A 39 -10.30 2.82 -7.38
N LEU A 40 -9.66 1.93 -6.61
CA LEU A 40 -8.24 2.03 -6.29
C LEU A 40 -7.39 2.01 -7.55
N ASP A 41 -7.63 1.05 -8.45
CA ASP A 41 -6.89 0.92 -9.71
C ASP A 41 -7.00 2.15 -10.60
N LYS A 42 -8.22 2.69 -10.75
CA LYS A 42 -8.46 3.90 -11.53
C LYS A 42 -7.70 5.08 -10.93
N HIS A 43 -7.74 5.22 -9.61
CA HIS A 43 -7.10 6.34 -8.92
C HIS A 43 -5.57 6.25 -8.99
N LEU A 44 -4.98 5.07 -8.74
CA LEU A 44 -3.53 4.85 -8.88
C LEU A 44 -3.04 5.04 -10.32
N ARG A 45 -3.85 4.68 -11.32
CA ARG A 45 -3.54 4.98 -12.72
C ARG A 45 -3.52 6.47 -13.00
N GLN A 46 -4.47 7.23 -12.43
CA GLN A 46 -4.57 8.67 -12.65
C GLN A 46 -3.49 9.47 -11.92
N LYS A 47 -3.23 9.17 -10.63
CA LYS A 47 -2.29 9.91 -9.79
C LYS A 47 -0.84 9.43 -9.92
N MET A 48 -0.65 8.12 -10.03
CA MET A 48 0.69 7.49 -9.98
C MET A 48 1.14 6.91 -11.33
N ASN A 49 0.30 7.01 -12.38
CA ASN A 49 0.52 6.35 -13.68
C ASN A 49 0.80 4.83 -13.54
N LEU A 50 0.21 4.21 -12.52
CA LEU A 50 0.34 2.77 -12.27
C LEU A 50 -0.76 2.02 -13.02
N LYS A 51 -0.35 1.20 -13.99
CA LYS A 51 -1.29 0.33 -14.71
C LYS A 51 -1.70 -0.84 -13.81
N PRO A 52 -3.00 -1.17 -13.73
CA PRO A 52 -3.49 -2.34 -13.02
C PRO A 52 -2.78 -3.62 -13.48
N ILE A 53 -2.56 -4.53 -12.54
CA ILE A 53 -1.91 -5.82 -12.79
C ILE A 53 -2.72 -6.95 -12.17
N MET A 54 -2.75 -8.12 -12.82
CA MET A 54 -3.42 -9.30 -12.26
C MET A 54 -2.66 -9.93 -11.09
N ARG A 55 -1.32 -9.88 -11.13
CA ARG A 55 -0.45 -10.48 -10.12
C ARG A 55 0.63 -9.49 -9.71
N MET A 56 0.74 -9.24 -8.41
CA MET A 56 1.76 -8.39 -7.83
C MET A 56 3.16 -8.83 -8.27
N ASN A 57 3.97 -7.89 -8.75
CA ASN A 57 5.34 -8.12 -9.18
C ASN A 57 6.29 -7.10 -8.55
N GLY A 58 7.59 -7.36 -8.62
CA GLY A 58 8.60 -6.52 -7.97
C GLY A 58 8.65 -5.08 -8.47
N ASN A 59 8.34 -4.82 -9.74
CA ASN A 59 8.34 -3.47 -10.29
C ASN A 59 7.15 -2.65 -9.77
N PHE A 60 5.96 -3.27 -9.71
CA PHE A 60 4.79 -2.63 -9.15
C PHE A 60 4.95 -2.42 -7.63
N ALA A 61 5.44 -3.44 -6.91
CA ALA A 61 5.70 -3.35 -5.48
C ALA A 61 6.63 -2.16 -5.13
N ARG A 62 7.71 -1.97 -5.90
CA ARG A 62 8.63 -0.83 -5.71
C ARG A 62 7.95 0.53 -5.91
N LYS A 63 6.98 0.64 -6.83
CA LYS A 63 6.28 1.91 -7.08
C LYS A 63 5.09 2.13 -6.17
N LEU A 64 4.46 1.08 -5.66
CA LEU A 64 3.31 1.15 -4.76
C LEU A 64 3.74 1.50 -3.33
N MET A 65 4.90 1.00 -2.89
CA MET A 65 5.37 1.18 -1.52
C MET A 65 6.11 2.51 -1.35
N THR A 66 5.38 3.62 -1.45
CA THR A 66 5.92 4.99 -1.30
C THR A 66 4.95 5.90 -0.52
N LYS A 67 5.46 7.04 -0.01
CA LYS A 67 4.64 8.03 0.71
C LYS A 67 3.58 8.66 -0.20
N GLU A 68 3.96 8.97 -1.43
CA GLU A 68 3.07 9.59 -2.42
C GLU A 68 1.90 8.66 -2.76
N THR A 69 2.13 7.35 -2.76
CA THR A 69 1.07 6.37 -3.01
C THR A 69 0.06 6.34 -1.87
N VAL A 70 0.52 6.35 -0.61
CA VAL A 70 -0.40 6.36 0.53
C VAL A 70 -1.16 7.68 0.62
N ASP A 71 -0.53 8.81 0.29
CA ASP A 71 -1.21 10.11 0.23
C ASP A 71 -2.32 10.12 -0.85
N ALA A 72 -2.03 9.58 -2.04
CA ALA A 72 -3.05 9.42 -3.09
C ALA A 72 -4.20 8.51 -2.63
N VAL A 73 -3.89 7.38 -1.98
CA VAL A 73 -4.93 6.49 -1.44
C VAL A 73 -5.77 7.18 -0.36
N CYS A 74 -5.17 8.03 0.47
CA CYS A 74 -5.88 8.77 1.51
C CYS A 74 -6.95 9.72 0.93
N GLU A 75 -6.80 10.22 -0.31
CA GLU A 75 -7.84 11.00 -0.99
C GLU A 75 -9.16 10.21 -1.18
N LEU A 76 -9.10 8.87 -1.16
CA LEU A 76 -10.26 7.99 -1.28
C LEU A 76 -10.84 7.53 0.07
N VAL A 77 -10.12 7.78 1.17
CA VAL A 77 -10.49 7.33 2.52
C VAL A 77 -11.19 8.47 3.24
N ARG A 78 -12.40 8.24 3.74
CA ARG A 78 -13.24 9.30 4.33
C ARG A 78 -12.86 9.70 5.76
N CYS A 79 -12.23 8.80 6.51
CA CYS A 79 -11.94 9.00 7.93
C CYS A 79 -10.48 9.46 8.11
N GLU A 80 -10.28 10.65 8.66
CA GLU A 80 -8.96 11.26 8.87
C GLU A 80 -8.07 10.39 9.78
N GLU A 81 -8.61 9.86 10.88
CA GLU A 81 -7.87 8.95 11.77
C GLU A 81 -7.34 7.72 11.04
N ARG A 82 -8.10 7.21 10.05
CA ARG A 82 -7.67 6.06 9.21
C ARG A 82 -6.61 6.48 8.20
N GLN A 83 -6.69 7.71 7.67
CA GLN A 83 -5.65 8.25 6.79
C GLN A 83 -4.32 8.35 7.53
N ASP A 84 -4.33 8.88 8.76
CA ASP A 84 -3.12 9.02 9.58
C ASP A 84 -2.53 7.65 9.95
N ALA A 85 -3.38 6.69 10.33
CA ALA A 85 -2.93 5.31 10.58
C ALA A 85 -2.29 4.66 9.34
N LEU A 86 -2.82 4.89 8.14
CA LEU A 86 -2.22 4.38 6.90
C LEU A 86 -0.87 5.02 6.61
N LYS A 87 -0.75 6.33 6.80
CA LYS A 87 0.50 7.08 6.60
C LYS A 87 1.57 6.63 7.58
N GLU A 88 1.22 6.47 8.85
CA GLU A 88 2.13 5.96 9.88
C GLU A 88 2.58 4.54 9.55
N LEU A 89 1.66 3.66 9.15
CA LEU A 89 1.99 2.29 8.74
C LEU A 89 2.98 2.26 7.57
N MET A 90 2.78 3.11 6.56
CA MET A 90 3.71 3.24 5.43
C MET A 90 5.06 3.82 5.87
N ASP A 91 5.08 4.82 6.74
CA ASP A 91 6.32 5.43 7.24
C ASP A 91 7.16 4.42 8.02
N LEU A 92 6.54 3.63 8.91
CA LEU A 92 7.20 2.53 9.61
C LEU A 92 7.73 1.48 8.63
N TYR A 93 6.94 1.07 7.64
CA TYR A 93 7.39 0.14 6.61
C TYR A 93 8.64 0.65 5.88
N LEU A 94 8.64 1.93 5.48
CA LEU A 94 9.76 2.54 4.77
C LEU A 94 11.01 2.69 5.65
N LYS A 95 10.86 2.89 6.95
CA LYS A 95 11.98 2.90 7.91
C LYS A 95 12.61 1.52 8.08
N MET A 96 11.82 0.44 8.07
CA MET A 96 12.38 -0.90 8.26
C MET A 96 12.93 -1.49 6.95
N LYS A 97 12.37 -1.11 5.79
CA LYS A 97 12.69 -1.70 4.47
C LYS A 97 14.18 -1.74 4.11
N PRO A 98 15.00 -0.70 4.38
CA PRO A 98 16.42 -0.72 4.06
C PRO A 98 17.16 -1.92 4.69
N VAL A 99 16.79 -2.31 5.90
CA VAL A 99 17.48 -3.37 6.68
C VAL A 99 17.50 -4.72 5.94
N TRP A 100 16.42 -5.09 5.26
CA TRP A 100 16.35 -6.36 4.51
C TRP A 100 16.58 -6.21 2.99
N ARG A 101 16.86 -5.00 2.50
CA ARG A 101 17.11 -4.73 1.07
C ARG A 101 18.52 -4.26 0.76
N SER A 102 19.21 -3.68 1.73
CA SER A 102 20.61 -3.31 1.64
C SER A 102 21.51 -4.53 1.40
N SER A 103 22.65 -4.33 0.74
CA SER A 103 23.65 -5.38 0.60
C SER A 103 24.48 -5.55 1.88
N CYS A 104 24.66 -4.46 2.65
CA CYS A 104 25.33 -4.45 3.93
C CYS A 104 24.65 -3.47 4.92
N PRO A 105 23.59 -3.91 5.62
CA PRO A 105 22.78 -3.03 6.48
C PRO A 105 23.59 -2.31 7.57
N ALA A 106 24.57 -2.98 8.17
CA ALA A 106 25.44 -2.42 9.20
C ALA A 106 26.31 -1.23 8.73
N LYS A 107 26.47 -1.05 7.41
CA LYS A 107 27.20 0.09 6.82
C LYS A 107 26.26 1.09 6.17
N GLU A 108 25.21 0.61 5.51
CA GLU A 108 24.33 1.44 4.68
C GLU A 108 23.16 2.06 5.46
N CYS A 109 22.71 1.41 6.54
CA CYS A 109 21.64 1.91 7.41
C CYS A 109 21.84 1.49 8.88
N PRO A 110 22.98 1.83 9.51
CA PRO A 110 23.32 1.40 10.87
C PRO A 110 22.35 1.92 11.93
N GLU A 111 21.70 3.05 11.72
CA GLU A 111 20.70 3.63 12.62
C GLU A 111 19.34 2.91 12.61
N LEU A 112 19.12 2.04 11.62
CA LEU A 112 17.89 1.26 11.44
C LEU A 112 18.07 -0.22 11.80
N LEU A 113 19.32 -0.66 12.05
CA LEU A 113 19.68 -2.02 12.43
C LEU A 113 19.61 -2.20 13.96
#